data_AF-A0A5B9YD48-F1
#
_entry.id   AF-A0A5B9YD48-F1
#
_cell.length_a   1.000
_cell.length_b   1.000
_cell.length_c   1.000
_cell.angle_alpha   90.00
_cell.angle_beta   90.00
_cell.angle_gamma   90.00
#
_symmetry.space_group_name_H-M   'P 1'
#
loop_
_entity.id
_entity.type
_entity.pdbx_description
1 polymer ?
#
loop_
_entity_poly.entity_id
_entity_poly.type
_entity_poly.pdbx_seq_one_letter_code
_entity_poly.pdbx_strand_id
1 'polypeptide(L)' 'MKKKNVLVIFGGMSNEYEVSLKSAAAAIENMDLSKYNLMMLGITQEGKWLRFFCDALEYSQ' A
#
# COMPACT_ATOMS: atom_id res chain seq x y z
N MET A 1 -20.67 -11.29 3.23
CA MET A 1 -19.37 -11.94 2.96
C MET A 1 -18.29 -11.26 3.78
N LYS A 2 -17.29 -11.98 4.28
CA LYS A 2 -16.16 -11.39 5.03
C LYS A 2 -15.23 -10.65 4.05
N LYS A 3 -14.77 -9.44 4.39
CA LYS A 3 -13.77 -8.71 3.59
C LYS A 3 -12.49 -9.53 3.45
N LYS A 4 -11.86 -9.49 2.27
CA LYS A 4 -10.58 -10.17 2.03
C LYS A 4 -9.41 -9.29 2.47
N ASN A 5 -8.38 -9.90 3.03
CA ASN A 5 -7.16 -9.17 3.40
C ASN A 5 -6.25 -9.03 2.16
N VAL A 6 -5.80 -7.82 1.87
CA VAL A 6 -4.90 -7.53 0.74
C VAL A 6 -3.69 -6.76 1.28
N LEU A 7 -2.49 -7.23 0.94
CA LEU A 7 -1.24 -6.56 1.25
C LEU A 7 -0.67 -5.96 -0.03
N VAL A 8 -0.47 -4.65 -0.05
CA VAL A 8 0.25 -3.96 -1.13
C VAL A 8 1.69 -3.76 -0.68
N ILE A 9 2.63 -4.34 -1.43
CA ILE A 9 4.07 -4.20 -1.20
C ILE A 9 4.65 -3.28 -2.28
N PHE A 10 5.47 -2.31 -1.88
CA PHE A 10 5.98 -1.29 -2.79
C PHE A 10 7.36 -0.75 -2.40
N GLY A 11 7.95 0.04 -3.29
CA GLY A 11 9.34 0.49 -3.18
C GLY A 11 10.32 -0.59 -3.65
N GLY A 12 11.34 -0.87 -2.84
CA GLY A 12 12.38 -1.87 -3.09
C GLY A 12 13.76 -1.28 -3.37
N MET A 13 14.82 -2.08 -3.17
CA MET A 13 16.18 -1.71 -3.56
C MET A 13 16.37 -1.96 -5.06
N SER A 14 15.79 -1.09 -5.88
CA SER A 14 15.83 -1.12 -7.35
C SER A 14 15.80 0.30 -7.93
N ASN A 15 16.31 0.48 -9.15
CA ASN A 15 16.17 1.72 -9.93
C ASN A 15 14.71 2.07 -10.25
N GLU A 16 13.80 1.11 -10.11
CA GLU A 16 12.36 1.29 -10.33
C GLU A 16 11.60 1.67 -9.05
N TYR A 17 12.30 2.02 -7.96
CA TYR A 17 11.69 2.40 -6.68
C TYR A 17 10.53 3.40 -6.85
N GLU A 18 10.76 4.50 -7.56
CA GLU A 18 9.76 5.53 -7.83
C GLU A 18 8.57 5.03 -8.66
N VAL A 19 8.82 4.10 -9.59
CA VAL A 19 7.76 3.49 -10.40
C VAL A 19 6.88 2.59 -9.52
N SER A 20 7.50 1.78 -8.67
CA SER A 20 6.82 0.93 -7.68
C SER A 20 5.94 1.75 -6.72
N LEU A 21 6.44 2.89 -6.23
CA LEU A 21 5.64 3.82 -5.41
C LEU A 21 4.40 4.34 -6.16
N LYS A 22 4.57 4.82 -7.40
CA LYS A 22 3.46 5.35 -8.22
C LYS A 22 2.41 4.28 -8.53
N SER A 23 2.84 3.06 -8.87
CA SER A 23 1.93 1.94 -9.13
C SER A 23 1.14 1.56 -7.89
N ALA A 24 1.78 1.52 -6.73
CA ALA A 24 1.13 1.20 -5.46
C ALA A 24 0.12 2.28 -5.06
N ALA A 25 0.48 3.56 -5.19
CA ALA A 25 -0.43 4.69 -4.93
C ALA A 25 -1.71 4.57 -5.76
N ALA A 26 -1.59 4.38 -7.08
CA ALA A 26 -2.74 4.21 -7.96
C ALA A 26 -3.63 3.00 -7.57
N ALA A 27 -3.02 1.88 -7.18
CA ALA A 27 -3.74 0.69 -6.74
C ALA A 27 -4.46 0.90 -5.41
N ILE A 28 -3.85 1.61 -4.46
CA ILE A 28 -4.41 1.93 -3.14
C ILE A 28 -5.59 2.92 -3.29
N GLU A 29 -5.40 4.00 -4.06
CA GLU A 29 -6.41 5.03 -4.30
C GLU A 29 -7.70 4.48 -4.94
N ASN A 30 -7.57 3.49 -5.82
CA ASN A 30 -8.70 2.88 -6.53
C ASN A 30 -9.23 1.59 -5.85
N MET A 31 -8.70 1.22 -4.68
CA MET A 31 -9.11 -0.01 -4.00
C MET A 31 -10.50 0.16 -3.35
N ASP A 32 -11.40 -0.79 -3.63
CA ASP A 32 -12.69 -0.85 -2.96
C ASP A 32 -12.55 -1.35 -1.51
N LEU A 33 -12.39 -0.40 -0.58
CA LEU A 33 -12.26 -0.68 0.85
C LEU A 33 -13.55 -1.25 1.48
N SER A 34 -14.69 -1.26 0.78
CA SER A 34 -15.88 -2.00 1.22
C SER A 34 -15.71 -3.52 1.08
N LYS A 35 -14.83 -3.96 0.17
CA LYS A 35 -14.56 -5.38 -0.11
C LYS A 35 -13.26 -5.88 0.52
N TYR A 36 -12.28 -4.99 0.73
CA TYR A 36 -10.94 -5.37 1.15
C TYR A 36 -10.52 -4.70 2.46
N ASN A 37 -9.76 -5.44 3.27
CA ASN A 37 -8.96 -4.89 4.36
C ASN A 37 -7.55 -4.66 3.81
N LEU A 38 -7.19 -3.39 3.60
CA LEU A 38 -5.91 -3.01 3.05
C LEU A 38 -4.82 -2.99 4.14
N MET A 39 -3.67 -3.59 3.81
CA MET A 39 -2.41 -3.45 4.53
C MET A 39 -1.34 -3.00 3.56
N MET A 40 -0.37 -2.24 4.07
CA MET A 40 0.67 -1.62 3.25
C MET A 40 2.04 -1.88 3.85
N LEU A 41 2.99 -2.24 2.99
CA LEU A 41 4.36 -2.57 3.38
C LEU A 41 5.35 -1.99 2.35
N GLY A 42 6.07 -0.95 2.74
CA GLY A 42 7.11 -0.37 1.92
C GLY A 42 8.46 -1.03 2.17
N ILE A 43 9.28 -1.13 1.14
CA ILE A 43 10.69 -1.49 1.24
C ILE A 43 11.50 -0.26 0.81
N THR A 44 12.39 0.26 1.65
CA THR A 44 13.20 1.44 1.32
C THR A 44 14.25 1.12 0.26
N GLN A 45 14.92 2.14 -0.29
CA GLN A 45 16.04 1.95 -1.22
C GLN A 45 17.24 1.23 -0.56
N GLU A 46 17.35 1.26 0.78
CA GLU A 46 18.34 0.51 1.55
C GLU A 46 17.84 -0.90 1.95
N GLY A 47 16.66 -1.32 1.48
CA GLY A 47 16.09 -2.64 1.76
C GLY A 47 15.43 -2.78 3.13
N LYS A 48 15.16 -1.69 3.86
CA LYS A 48 14.43 -1.74 5.14
C LYS A 48 12.94 -1.89 4.90
N TRP A 49 12.29 -2.72 5.72
CA TRP A 49 10.86 -2.99 5.60
C TRP A 49 10.08 -2.11 6.59
N LEU A 50 9.09 -1.39 6.08
CA LEU A 50 8.28 -0.42 6.82
C LEU A 50 6.80 -0.77 6.66
N ARG A 51 6.14 -1.08 7.78
CA ARG A 51 4.69 -1.30 7.80
C ARG A 51 3.98 0.04 7.93
N PHE A 52 3.02 0.29 7.03
CA PHE A 52 2.17 1.48 7.07
C PHE A 52 0.77 1.09 7.56
N PHE A 53 0.24 1.89 8.47
CA PHE A 53 -1.12 1.77 8.97
C PHE A 53 -1.95 2.86 8.29
N CYS A 54 -3.01 2.47 7.59
CA CYS A 54 -4.05 3.40 7.18
C CYS A 54 -5.13 3.31 8.23
N ASP A 55 -5.23 4.32 9.09
CA ASP A 55 -6.40 4.47 9.93
C ASP A 55 -7.52 5.01 9.03
N ALA A 56 -8.53 4.16 8.80
CA ALA A 56 -9.65 4.43 7.88
C ALA A 56 -10.48 5.68 8.24
N LEU A 57 -10.15 6.37 9.34
CA LEU A 57 -10.81 7.59 9.81
C LEU A 57 -10.21 8.88 9.23
N GLU A 58 -9.04 8.85 8.58
CA GLU A 58 -8.41 10.06 8.04
C GLU A 58 -8.68 10.33 6.55
N TYR A 59 -9.34 9.39 5.84
CA TYR A 59 -9.65 9.52 4.41
C TYR A 59 -11.06 10.06 4.11
N SER A 60 -11.75 10.62 5.11
CA SER A 60 -12.96 11.44 4.88
C SER A 60 -12.56 12.92 4.78
N GLN A 61 -12.18 13.36 3.58
CA GLN A 61 -12.32 14.75 3.15
C GLN A 61 -13.27 14.79 1.96
#